data_AF-A0A6B0W181-F1
#
_entry.id   AF-A0A6B0W181-F1
#
_cell.length_a   1.000
_cell.length_b   1.000
_cell.length_c   1.000
_cell.angle_alpha   90.00
_cell.angle_beta   90.00
_cell.angle_gamma   90.00
#
_symmetry.space_group_name_H-M   'P 1'
#
loop_
_entity.id
_entity.type
_entity.pdbx_description
1 polymer ?
#
loop_
_entity_poly.entity_id
_entity_poly.type
_entity_poly.pdbx_seq_one_letter_code
_entity_poly.pdbx_strand_id
1 'polypeptide(L)' 'MGAPPRKAFLLRLDFGLFEELQRLAAAELRSVNGQIEYLLREALRQRGREDLRQRGRTATPAAVEKDGRDAP' A
#
# COMPACT_ATOMS: atom_id res chain seq x y z
N MET A 1 -18.94 0.55 9.58
CA MET A 1 -18.02 -0.51 9.12
C MET A 1 -16.67 0.15 8.88
N GLY A 2 -15.64 -0.15 9.69
CA GLY A 2 -14.32 0.48 9.56
C GLY A 2 -13.62 0.05 8.27
N ALA A 3 -12.84 0.93 7.66
CA ALA A 3 -12.02 0.57 6.51
C ALA A 3 -11.05 -0.55 6.90
N PRO A 4 -10.77 -1.52 6.00
CA PRO A 4 -9.82 -2.58 6.29
C PRO A 4 -8.44 -1.99 6.66
N PRO A 5 -7.71 -2.61 7.59
CA PRO A 5 -6.42 -2.12 8.04
C PRO A 5 -5.44 -2.05 6.86
N ARG A 6 -4.73 -0.93 6.74
CA ARG A 6 -3.66 -0.73 5.74
C ARG A 6 -2.31 -0.84 6.44
N LYS A 7 -1.38 -1.59 5.84
CA LYS A 7 0.01 -1.70 6.33
C LYS A 7 0.87 -0.65 5.64
N ALA A 8 1.42 0.30 6.40
CA ALA A 8 2.45 1.20 5.92
C ALA A 8 3.80 0.47 5.86
N PHE A 9 4.55 0.65 4.78
CA PHE A 9 5.90 0.10 4.62
C PHE A 9 6.75 1.06 3.80
N LEU A 10 8.06 1.09 4.07
CA LEU A 10 9.01 1.86 3.27
C LEU A 10 9.33 1.07 1.99
N LEU A 11 9.15 1.72 0.85
CA LEU A 11 9.42 1.16 -0.47
C LEU A 11 10.59 1.93 -1.10
N ARG A 12 11.64 1.22 -1.50
CA ARG A 12 12.75 1.78 -2.27
C ARG A 12 12.44 1.60 -3.75
N LEU A 13 12.46 2.69 -4.50
CA LEU A 13 12.25 2.73 -5.95
C LEU A 13 13.38 3.51 -6.59
N ASP A 14 13.67 3.16 -7.84
CA ASP A 14 14.43 4.04 -8.73
C ASP A 14 13.66 5.36 -8.94
N PHE A 15 14.39 6.47 -9.08
CA PHE A 15 13.80 7.78 -9.23
C PHE A 15 13.00 7.92 -10.53
N GLY A 16 13.54 7.43 -11.66
CA GLY A 16 12.85 7.46 -12.95
C GLY A 16 11.57 6.63 -12.94
N LEU A 17 11.60 5.47 -12.26
CA LEU A 17 10.40 4.67 -12.06
C LEU A 17 9.32 5.41 -11.26
N PHE A 18 9.71 6.12 -10.19
CA PHE A 18 8.77 6.91 -9.40
C PHE A 18 8.13 8.05 -10.22
N GLU A 19 8.92 8.72 -11.05
CA GLU A 19 8.45 9.77 -11.96
C GLU A 19 7.38 9.25 -12.95
N GLU A 20 7.59 8.07 -13.54
CA GLU A 20 6.58 7.46 -14.42
C GLU A 20 5.31 7.07 -13.66
N LEU A 21 5.44 6.53 -12.44
CA LEU A 21 4.30 6.21 -11.58
C LEU A 21 3.49 7.46 -11.23
N GLN A 22 4.15 8.59 -10.97
CA GLN A 22 3.49 9.88 -10.72
C GLN A 22 2.71 10.36 -11.94
N ARG A 23 3.31 10.31 -13.14
CA ARG A 23 2.63 10.69 -14.39
C ARG A 23 1.40 9.82 -14.65
N LEU A 24 1.54 8.51 -14.51
CA LEU A 24 0.45 7.56 -14.71
C LEU A 24 -0.69 7.80 -13.69
N ALA A 25 -0.34 7.99 -12.41
CA ALA A 25 -1.31 8.29 -11.37
C ALA A 25 -2.09 9.59 -11.67
N ALA A 26 -1.39 10.64 -12.13
CA ALA A 26 -2.03 11.89 -12.52
C ALA A 26 -2.99 11.72 -13.71
N ALA A 27 -2.59 10.95 -14.73
CA ALA A 27 -3.42 10.66 -15.88
C ALA A 27 -4.70 9.88 -15.52
N GLU A 28 -4.63 8.99 -14.52
CA GLU A 28 -5.78 8.21 -14.01
C GLU A 28 -6.55 8.90 -12.87
N LEU A 29 -6.23 10.16 -12.53
CA LEU A 29 -6.83 10.90 -11.41
C LEU A 29 -6.75 10.14 -10.08
N ARG A 30 -5.61 9.50 -9.83
CA ARG A 30 -5.34 8.68 -8.65
C ARG A 30 -4.17 9.25 -7.84
N SER A 31 -4.18 8.99 -6.54
CA SER A 31 -2.95 9.17 -5.74
C SER A 31 -1.90 8.16 -6.16
N VAL A 32 -0.62 8.54 -6.02
CA VAL A 32 0.53 7.66 -6.33
C VAL A 32 0.45 6.35 -5.55
N ASN A 33 0.11 6.42 -4.26
CA ASN A 33 -0.08 5.22 -3.42
C ASN A 33 -1.22 4.33 -3.93
N GLY A 34 -2.33 4.93 -4.37
CA GLY A 34 -3.41 4.18 -5.00
C GLY A 34 -2.96 3.51 -6.29
N GLN A 35 -2.10 4.16 -7.08
CA GLN A 35 -1.63 3.62 -8.35
C GLN A 35 -0.69 2.45 -8.13
N ILE A 36 0.22 2.57 -7.16
CA ILE A 36 1.08 1.47 -6.73
C ILE A 36 0.23 0.29 -6.26
N GLU A 37 -0.79 0.51 -5.43
CA GLU A 37 -1.68 -0.57 -4.97
C GLU A 37 -2.41 -1.25 -6.14
N TYR A 38 -2.93 -0.47 -7.10
CA TYR A 38 -3.60 -0.99 -8.28
C TYR A 38 -2.66 -1.89 -9.11
N LEU A 39 -1.49 -1.38 -9.48
CA LEU A 39 -0.51 -2.12 -10.27
C LEU A 39 -0.03 -3.40 -9.58
N LEU A 40 0.18 -3.35 -8.26
CA LEU A 40 0.56 -4.55 -7.49
C LEU A 40 -0.56 -5.59 -7.45
N ARG A 41 -1.82 -5.18 -7.31
CA ARG A 41 -2.97 -6.09 -7.37
C ARG A 41 -3.10 -6.72 -8.75
N GLU A 42 -2.94 -5.94 -9.81
CA GLU A 42 -2.95 -6.42 -11.19
C GLU A 42 -1.83 -7.44 -11.44
N ALA A 43 -0.61 -7.13 -11.04
CA ALA A 43 0.54 -8.04 -11.19
C ALA A 43 0.34 -9.36 -10.41
N LEU A 44 -0.32 -9.32 -9.25
CA LEU A 44 -0.64 -10.52 -8.49
C LEU A 44 -1.75 -11.34 -9.15
N ARG A 45 -2.80 -10.67 -9.67
CA ARG A 45 -3.88 -11.32 -10.43
C ARG A 45 -3.34 -12.04 -11.65
N GLN A 46 -2.47 -11.41 -12.43
CA GLN A 46 -1.83 -12.02 -13.60
C GLN A 46 -0.99 -13.27 -13.25
N ARG A 47 -0.56 -13.40 -11.99
CA ARG A 47 0.16 -14.58 -11.46
C ARG A 47 -0.76 -15.59 -10.76
N GLY A 48 -2.09 -15.46 -10.91
CA GLY A 48 -3.08 -16.33 -10.27
C GLY A 48 -3.20 -16.14 -8.75
N ARG A 49 -2.80 -14.97 -8.22
CA ARG A 49 -2.81 -14.68 -6.77
C ARG A 49 -3.98 -13.77 -6.39
N GLU A 50 -5.20 -14.19 -6.73
CA GLU A 50 -6.41 -13.37 -6.60
C GLU A 50 -6.94 -13.24 -5.16
N ASP A 51 -6.64 -14.21 -4.30
CA ASP A 51 -7.12 -14.19 -2.92
C ASP A 51 -6.22 -13.37 -1.97
N LEU A 52 -6.29 -12.05 -2.14
CA LEU A 52 -5.65 -11.06 -1.25
C LEU A 52 -6.58 -10.63 -0.11
N ARG A 53 -7.89 -10.92 -0.20
CA ARG A 53 -8.90 -10.47 0.79
C ARG A 53 -9.02 -11.41 2.00
N GLN A 54 -8.71 -12.69 1.87
CA GLN A 54 -8.83 -13.63 3.01
C GLN A 54 -7.66 -13.54 3.99
N ARG A 55 -6.45 -13.26 3.52
CA ARG A 55 -5.23 -13.19 4.35
C ARG A 55 -5.12 -11.97 5.28
N GLY A 56 -5.76 -10.86 4.94
CA GLY A 56 -5.72 -9.62 5.74
C GLY A 56 -6.67 -9.61 6.94
N ARG A 57 -7.66 -10.52 6.99
CA ARG A 57 -8.62 -10.63 8.10
C ARG A 57 -8.09 -11.46 9.27
N THR A 58 -7.12 -12.33 9.04
CA THR A 58 -6.54 -13.21 10.07
C THR A 58 -5.31 -12.61 10.74
N ALA A 59 -4.72 -11.56 10.18
CA ALA A 59 -3.64 -10.80 10.79
C ALA A 59 -4.24 -9.59 11.52
N THR A 60 -4.76 -9.81 12.73
CA THR A 60 -4.97 -8.73 13.69
C THR A 60 -3.65 -7.95 13.79
N PRO A 61 -3.60 -6.64 13.47
CA PRO A 61 -2.40 -5.87 13.73
C PRO A 61 -2.29 -5.76 15.25
N ALA A 62 -1.39 -6.55 15.85
CA ALA A 62 -0.94 -6.31 17.22
C ALA A 62 -0.58 -4.82 17.31
N ALA A 63 -1.23 -4.14 18.25
CA ALA A 63 -1.08 -2.71 18.46
C ALA A 63 0.41 -2.35 18.49
N VAL A 64 0.83 -1.46 17.59
CA VAL A 64 2.09 -0.74 17.79
C VAL A 64 1.78 0.26 18.90
N GLU A 65 2.04 -0.18 20.13
CA GLU A 65 2.06 0.64 21.33
C GLU A 65 2.99 1.84 21.07
N LYS A 66 2.41 3.04 21.00
CA LYS A 66 3.18 4.27 21.07
C LYS A 66 3.44 4.59 22.54
N ASP A 67 4.47 3.97 23.11
CA ASP A 67 5.22 4.54 24.23
C ASP A 67 6.32 5.40 23.60
N GLY A 68 6.57 6.67 23.92
CA GLY A 68 6.10 7.55 24.97
C GLY A 68 7.23 8.56 25.16
N ARG A 69 6.89 9.86 25.18
CA ARG A 69 7.73 10.99 25.62
C ARG A 69 8.97 11.33 24.79
N ASP A 70 8.94 12.52 24.19
CA ASP A 70 9.81 13.64 24.58
C ASP A 70 9.41 14.89 23.78
N ALA A 71 8.60 15.73 24.42
CA ALA A 71 8.61 17.17 24.18
C ALA A 71 9.54 17.78 25.25
N PRO A 72 10.22 18.91 24.96
CA PRO A 72 11.43 19.34 25.66
C PRO A 72 11.25 19.58 27.17
#